data_AF-A0A356APM0-F1
#
_entry.id   AF-A0A356APM0-F1
#
_cell.length_a   1.000
_cell.length_b   1.000
_cell.length_c   1.000
_cell.angle_alpha   90.00
_cell.angle_beta   90.00
_cell.angle_gamma   90.00
#
_symmetry.space_group_name_H-M   'P 1'
#
loop_
_entity.id
_entity.type
_entity.pdbx_description
1 polymer ?
#
loop_
_entity_poly.entity_id
_entity_poly.type
_entity_poly.pdbx_seq_one_letter_code
_entity_poly.pdbx_strand_id
1 'polypeptide(L)'
;IMKDGKVEQAGTPQEIFLHPKTPFAATFVGKYNLIRGTWERDTFYEENSLACWKDRGIRPELKKLGIFPLRPDQLAIAKKGNGIPGKIINRQYCGREIHYSVESSGGLITVYAPLNQNYALDETVVLTEREETV
;
A
#
# COMPACT_ATOMS: atom_id res chain seq x y z
N ILE A 1 12.58 -12.92 -10.57
CA ILE A 1 12.21 -11.69 -11.32
C ILE A 1 13.46 -11.02 -11.88
N MET A 2 13.39 -10.48 -13.09
CA MET A 2 14.50 -9.76 -13.74
C MET A 2 14.09 -8.34 -14.05
N LYS A 3 15.03 -7.40 -13.91
CA LYS A 3 14.91 -6.01 -14.35
C LYS A 3 16.21 -5.62 -15.05
N ASP A 4 16.11 -4.99 -16.23
CA ASP A 4 17.27 -4.50 -16.99
C ASP A 4 18.36 -5.58 -17.22
N GLY A 5 17.96 -6.83 -17.47
CA GLY A 5 18.90 -7.94 -17.69
C GLY A 5 19.58 -8.49 -16.44
N LYS A 6 19.26 -7.98 -15.24
CA LYS A 6 19.78 -8.47 -13.96
C LYS A 6 18.69 -9.17 -13.15
N VAL A 7 19.08 -10.18 -12.38
CA VAL A 7 18.18 -10.86 -11.43
C VAL A 7 17.99 -9.94 -10.22
N GLU A 8 16.77 -9.43 -10.03
CA GLU A 8 16.41 -8.57 -8.89
C GLU A 8 16.10 -9.40 -7.63
N GLN A 9 15.36 -10.49 -7.80
CA GLN A 9 15.03 -11.43 -6.72
C GLN A 9 14.79 -12.83 -7.29
N ALA A 10 15.41 -13.83 -6.67
CA ALA A 10 15.17 -15.25 -6.91
C ALA A 10 14.53 -15.88 -5.67
N GLY A 11 13.52 -16.73 -5.87
CA GLY A 11 12.72 -17.37 -4.81
C GLY A 11 11.45 -17.98 -5.40
N THR A 12 10.67 -18.68 -4.58
CA THR A 12 9.36 -19.19 -5.01
C THR A 12 8.38 -18.04 -5.29
N PRO A 13 7.38 -18.22 -6.16
CA PRO A 13 6.35 -17.19 -6.39
C PRO A 13 5.67 -16.73 -5.09
N GLN A 14 5.42 -17.67 -4.18
CA GLN A 14 4.82 -17.40 -2.87
C GLN A 14 5.72 -16.51 -2.00
N GLU A 15 7.02 -16.77 -1.92
CA GLU A 15 7.95 -15.94 -1.15
C GLU A 15 8.10 -14.54 -1.74
N ILE A 16 8.18 -14.44 -3.08
CA ILE A 16 8.30 -13.14 -3.75
C ILE A 16 7.02 -12.32 -3.53
N PHE A 17 5.85 -12.98 -3.55
CA PHE A 17 4.56 -12.34 -3.31
C PHE A 17 4.37 -11.91 -1.86
N LEU A 18 4.66 -12.79 -0.88
CA LEU A 18 4.43 -12.50 0.54
C LEU A 18 5.53 -11.61 1.15
N HIS A 19 6.76 -11.73 0.66
CA HIS A 19 7.93 -11.06 1.22
C HIS A 19 8.86 -10.52 0.13
N PRO A 20 8.45 -9.47 -0.60
CA PRO A 20 9.30 -8.83 -1.58
C PRO A 20 10.54 -8.22 -0.92
N LYS A 21 11.71 -8.42 -1.52
CA LYS A 21 12.99 -7.87 -1.02
C LYS A 21 13.30 -6.50 -1.61
N THR A 22 12.78 -6.20 -2.80
CA THR A 22 13.00 -4.92 -3.49
C THR A 22 11.68 -4.23 -3.82
N PRO A 23 11.67 -2.89 -3.94
CA PRO A 23 10.48 -2.15 -4.38
C PRO A 23 9.95 -2.65 -5.73
N PHE A 24 10.85 -3.03 -6.64
CA PHE A 24 10.49 -3.62 -7.93
C PHE A 24 9.82 -4.99 -7.76
N ALA A 25 10.33 -5.85 -6.87
CA ALA A 25 9.68 -7.13 -6.59
C ALA A 25 8.28 -6.95 -6.03
N ALA A 26 8.13 -5.99 -5.13
CA ALA A 26 6.86 -5.65 -4.53
C ALA A 26 5.86 -5.27 -5.62
N THR A 27 6.17 -4.30 -6.49
CA THR A 27 5.21 -3.83 -7.53
C THR A 27 5.05 -4.78 -8.72
N PHE A 28 6.04 -5.61 -9.02
CA PHE A 28 6.00 -6.53 -10.17
C PHE A 28 5.13 -7.76 -9.91
N VAL A 29 5.16 -8.30 -8.69
CA VAL A 29 4.45 -9.55 -8.35
C VAL A 29 3.16 -9.29 -7.56
N GLY A 30 3.17 -8.31 -6.65
CA GLY A 30 1.96 -7.85 -5.97
C GLY A 30 1.62 -6.44 -6.40
N LYS A 31 0.35 -6.06 -6.43
CA LYS A 31 -0.03 -4.67 -6.73
C LYS A 31 0.23 -3.75 -5.53
N TYR A 32 1.42 -3.83 -4.93
CA TYR A 32 1.78 -3.10 -3.72
C TYR A 32 1.85 -1.60 -3.95
N ASN A 33 1.34 -0.85 -2.99
CA ASN A 33 1.61 0.56 -2.80
C ASN A 33 2.90 0.69 -2.00
N LEU A 34 3.83 1.49 -2.50
CA LEU A 34 5.10 1.75 -1.83
C LEU A 34 4.99 3.08 -1.08
N ILE A 35 4.60 3.01 0.19
CA ILE A 35 4.44 4.21 1.02
C ILE A 35 5.82 4.66 1.51
N ARG A 36 6.12 5.95 1.38
CA ARG A 36 7.39 6.55 1.81
C ARG A 36 7.26 7.18 3.18
N GLY A 37 8.30 7.06 4.00
CA GLY A 37 8.27 7.53 5.36
C GLY A 37 9.51 7.12 6.16
N THR A 38 9.42 7.31 7.47
CA THR A 38 10.51 7.05 8.40
C THR A 38 10.15 5.87 9.31
N TRP A 39 11.09 4.96 9.48
CA TRP A 39 10.99 3.87 10.44
C TRP A 39 11.64 4.27 11.76
N GLU A 40 10.86 4.30 12.84
CA GLU A 40 11.39 4.37 14.21
C GLU A 40 11.12 3.05 14.92
N ARG A 41 12.18 2.27 15.16
CA ARG A 41 12.11 0.94 15.79
C ARG A 41 11.13 0.02 15.04
N ASP A 42 9.96 -0.23 15.63
CA ASP A 42 8.92 -1.13 15.14
C ASP A 42 7.68 -0.37 14.62
N THR A 43 7.80 0.95 14.42
CA THR A 43 6.73 1.80 13.91
C THR A 43 7.21 2.55 12.67
N PHE A 44 6.39 2.54 11.63
CA PHE A 44 6.56 3.37 10.44
C PHE A 44 5.68 4.62 10.55
N TYR A 45 6.23 5.76 10.20
CA TYR A 45 5.54 7.03 10.08
C TYR A 45 5.61 7.51 8.64
N GLU A 46 4.47 7.75 8.02
CA GLU A 46 4.43 8.33 6.67
C GLU A 46 4.91 9.78 6.70
N GLU A 47 5.55 10.23 5.62
CA GLU A 47 6.27 11.51 5.58
C GLU A 47 5.35 12.75 5.58
N ASN A 48 4.10 12.62 5.14
CA ASN A 48 3.19 13.74 4.86
C ASN A 48 1.85 13.65 5.60
N SER A 49 1.72 12.76 6.58
CA SER A 49 0.47 12.51 7.29
C SER A 49 0.71 11.97 8.69
N LEU A 50 -0.38 11.88 9.47
CA LEU A 50 -0.36 11.28 10.81
C LEU A 50 -0.52 9.76 10.76
N ALA A 51 -0.37 9.15 9.59
CA ALA A 51 -0.51 7.71 9.42
C ALA A 51 0.71 7.00 10.00
N CYS A 52 0.47 6.08 10.92
CA CYS A 52 1.50 5.21 11.46
C CYS A 52 1.05 3.75 11.44
N TRP A 53 1.99 2.86 11.11
CA TRP A 53 1.75 1.42 11.04
C TRP A 53 2.82 0.68 11.82
N LYS A 54 2.45 -0.44 12.43
CA LYS A 54 3.41 -1.33 13.09
C LYS A 54 4.17 -2.17 12.07
N ASP A 55 5.40 -2.52 12.40
CA ASP A 55 6.17 -3.47 11.61
C ASP A 55 5.46 -4.83 11.55
N ARG A 56 5.30 -5.36 10.33
CA ARG A 56 4.74 -6.70 10.06
C ARG A 56 5.81 -7.67 9.55
N GLY A 57 7.06 -7.48 9.96
CA GLY A 57 8.20 -8.25 9.45
C GLY A 57 8.65 -7.76 8.08
N ILE A 58 8.57 -6.44 7.85
CA ILE A 58 9.09 -5.83 6.63
C ILE A 58 10.60 -6.05 6.56
N ARG A 59 11.10 -6.42 5.39
CA ARG A 59 12.52 -6.73 5.19
C ARG A 59 13.38 -5.50 5.52
N PRO A 60 14.52 -5.67 6.24
CA PRO A 60 15.42 -4.57 6.59
C PRO A 60 15.84 -3.70 5.40
N GLU A 61 15.98 -4.30 4.21
CA GLU A 61 16.29 -3.61 2.97
C GLU A 61 15.27 -2.52 2.61
N LEU A 62 13.97 -2.81 2.77
CA LEU A 62 12.90 -1.84 2.53
C LEU A 62 12.82 -0.81 3.66
N LYS A 63 13.06 -1.22 4.90
CA LYS A 63 13.13 -0.31 6.05
C LYS A 63 14.22 0.74 5.88
N LYS A 64 15.41 0.33 5.44
CA LYS A 64 16.53 1.24 5.15
C LYS A 64 16.23 2.26 4.04
N LEU A 65 15.34 1.90 3.12
CA LEU A 65 14.89 2.79 2.05
C LEU A 65 13.75 3.72 2.48
N GLY A 66 13.24 3.60 3.72
CA GLY A 66 12.08 4.37 4.17
C GLY A 66 10.79 3.94 3.46
N ILE A 67 10.69 2.68 3.03
CA ILE A 67 9.56 2.17 2.26
C ILE A 67 8.75 1.18 3.09
N PHE A 68 7.44 1.38 3.11
CA PHE A 68 6.46 0.47 3.68
C PHE A 68 5.57 -0.09 2.55
N PRO A 69 5.76 -1.35 2.13
CA PRO A 69 4.94 -1.96 1.08
C PRO A 69 3.57 -2.39 1.65
N LEU A 70 2.49 -1.77 1.18
CA LEU A 70 1.11 -2.13 1.52
C LEU A 70 0.36 -2.67 0.31
N ARG A 71 -0.27 -3.84 0.45
CA ARG A 71 -1.17 -4.30 -0.61
C ARG A 71 -2.47 -3.49 -0.65
N PRO A 72 -3.17 -3.39 -1.80
CA PRO A 72 -4.42 -2.66 -1.89
C PRO A 72 -5.52 -3.21 -0.99
N ASP A 73 -5.49 -4.52 -0.69
CA ASP A 73 -6.43 -5.21 0.22
C ASP A 73 -6.15 -4.95 1.71
N GLN A 74 -4.93 -4.52 2.05
CA GLN A 74 -4.51 -4.19 3.42
C GLN A 74 -4.82 -2.73 3.79
N LEU A 75 -5.32 -1.95 2.84
CA LEU A 75 -5.76 -0.58 3.05
C LEU A 75 -7.28 -0.54 3.17
N ALA A 76 -7.78 0.40 3.97
CA ALA A 76 -9.18 0.73 4.07
C ALA A 76 -9.38 2.22 3.77
N ILE A 77 -10.54 2.56 3.20
CA ILE A 77 -10.93 3.95 2.96
C ILE A 77 -11.84 4.39 4.09
N ALA A 78 -11.53 5.51 4.74
CA ALA A 78 -12.39 6.15 5.72
C ALA A 78 -12.65 7.62 5.36
N LYS A 79 -13.75 8.18 5.86
CA LYS A 79 -14.09 9.60 5.62
C LYS A 79 -13.33 10.55 6.54
N LYS A 80 -12.94 10.08 7.73
CA LYS A 80 -12.19 10.84 8.76
C LYS A 80 -11.35 9.86 9.57
N GLY A 81 -10.19 10.30 10.06
CA GLY A 81 -9.30 9.50 10.89
C GLY A 81 -7.83 9.88 10.71
N ASN A 82 -6.95 9.16 11.41
CA ASN A 82 -5.50 9.33 11.35
C ASN A 82 -4.92 8.38 10.28
N GLY A 83 -5.08 8.76 9.02
CA GLY A 83 -4.59 8.02 7.87
C GLY A 83 -3.94 8.94 6.84
N ILE A 84 -3.55 8.37 5.70
CA ILE A 84 -3.01 9.15 4.59
C ILE A 84 -4.17 9.89 3.91
N PRO A 85 -4.22 11.23 3.93
CA PRO A 85 -5.24 11.97 3.21
C PRO A 85 -5.03 11.82 1.70
N GLY A 86 -6.12 11.69 0.96
CA GLY A 86 -6.08 11.63 -0.49
C GLY A 86 -7.43 11.88 -1.13
N LYS A 87 -7.42 11.98 -2.45
CA LYS A 87 -8.59 12.27 -3.26
C LYS A 87 -8.81 11.13 -4.26
N ILE A 88 -10.04 10.67 -4.39
CA ILE A 88 -10.36 9.60 -5.34
C ILE A 88 -10.34 10.18 -6.75
N ILE A 89 -9.43 9.68 -7.58
CA ILE A 89 -9.33 10.10 -8.99
C ILE A 89 -9.86 9.04 -9.96
N ASN A 90 -9.97 7.78 -9.51
CA ASN A 90 -10.48 6.69 -10.33
C ASN A 90 -11.23 5.65 -9.50
N ARG A 91 -12.22 5.01 -10.12
CA ARG A 91 -13.02 3.93 -9.53
C ARG A 91 -13.33 2.89 -10.59
N GLN A 92 -12.89 1.66 -10.36
CA GLN A 92 -13.11 0.53 -11.27
C GLN A 92 -13.86 -0.60 -10.55
N TYR A 93 -14.98 -1.04 -11.14
CA TYR A 93 -15.74 -2.18 -10.62
C TYR A 93 -15.12 -3.50 -11.08
N CYS A 94 -14.70 -4.33 -10.12
CA CYS A 94 -14.06 -5.61 -10.36
C CYS A 94 -14.84 -6.74 -9.68
N GLY A 95 -16.03 -7.03 -10.20
CA GLY A 95 -16.88 -8.11 -9.72
C GLY A 95 -17.42 -7.85 -8.31
N ARG A 96 -16.73 -8.36 -7.28
CA ARG A 96 -17.14 -8.29 -5.86
C ARG A 96 -16.50 -7.13 -5.10
N GLU A 97 -15.57 -6.42 -5.73
CA GLU A 97 -14.82 -5.33 -5.13
C GLU A 97 -14.75 -4.14 -6.08
N ILE A 98 -14.43 -2.98 -5.52
CA ILE A 98 -14.18 -1.75 -6.24
C ILE A 98 -12.73 -1.37 -6.01
N HIS A 99 -11.98 -1.22 -7.09
CA HIS A 99 -10.62 -0.72 -7.05
C HIS A 99 -10.65 0.80 -7.18
N TYR A 100 -10.17 1.49 -6.15
CA TYR A 100 -10.03 2.93 -6.16
C TYR A 100 -8.57 3.31 -6.37
N SER A 101 -8.35 4.34 -7.19
CA SER A 101 -7.07 5.02 -7.24
C SER A 101 -7.21 6.36 -6.53
N VAL A 102 -6.45 6.52 -5.46
CA VAL A 102 -6.47 7.67 -4.56
C VAL A 102 -5.18 8.43 -4.73
N GLU A 103 -5.28 9.68 -5.17
CA GLU A 103 -4.15 10.60 -5.27
C GLU A 103 -3.86 11.17 -3.88
N SER A 104 -2.64 10.97 -3.41
CA SER A 104 -2.14 11.53 -2.15
C SER A 104 -0.86 12.32 -2.40
N SER A 105 -0.38 13.06 -1.39
CA SER A 105 0.90 13.78 -1.42
C SER A 105 2.08 12.86 -1.74
N GLY A 106 2.02 11.60 -1.29
CA GLY A 106 3.03 10.57 -1.58
C GLY A 106 2.90 9.89 -2.96
N GLY A 107 1.90 10.27 -3.77
CA GLY A 107 1.64 9.70 -5.09
C GLY A 107 0.31 8.93 -5.16
N LEU A 108 0.17 8.11 -6.21
CA LEU A 108 -1.06 7.35 -6.46
C LEU A 108 -1.09 6.06 -5.63
N ILE A 109 -2.15 5.89 -4.84
CA ILE A 109 -2.36 4.71 -3.99
C ILE A 109 -3.59 3.96 -4.49
N THR A 110 -3.44 2.65 -4.71
CA THR A 110 -4.53 1.77 -5.09
C THR A 110 -5.08 1.06 -3.86
N VAL A 111 -6.40 1.08 -3.66
CA VAL A 111 -7.06 0.44 -2.51
C VAL A 111 -8.32 -0.29 -2.97
N TYR A 112 -8.58 -1.45 -2.38
CA TYR A 112 -9.75 -2.28 -2.72
C TYR A 112 -10.79 -2.15 -1.62
N ALA A 113 -12.00 -1.75 -2.00
CA ALA A 113 -13.13 -1.66 -1.08
C ALA A 113 -14.27 -2.59 -1.54
N PRO A 114 -15.06 -3.14 -0.59
CA PRO A 114 -16.27 -3.89 -0.92
C PRO A 114 -17.34 -3.02 -1.60
N LEU A 115 -18.24 -3.63 -2.35
CA LEU A 115 -19.30 -2.93 -3.11
C LEU A 115 -20.23 -2.05 -2.26
N ASN A 116 -20.36 -2.32 -0.96
CA ASN A 116 -21.16 -1.52 -0.03
C ASN A 116 -20.46 -0.22 0.40
N GLN A 117 -19.16 -0.08 0.16
CA GLN A 117 -18.38 1.13 0.40
C GLN A 117 -18.16 1.86 -0.93
N ASN A 118 -19.18 2.62 -1.32
CA ASN A 118 -19.17 3.39 -2.55
C ASN A 118 -18.76 4.85 -2.27
N TYR A 119 -17.59 5.23 -2.76
CA TYR A 119 -17.08 6.61 -2.70
C TYR A 119 -17.15 7.25 -4.08
N ALA A 120 -17.41 8.55 -4.12
CA ALA A 120 -17.50 9.31 -5.36
C ALA A 120 -16.11 9.67 -5.91
N LEU A 121 -16.04 9.90 -7.23
CA LEU A 121 -14.88 10.57 -7.80
C LEU A 121 -14.77 11.98 -7.19
N ASP A 122 -13.54 12.45 -7.07
CA ASP A 122 -13.17 13.70 -6.42
C ASP A 122 -13.48 13.82 -4.92
N GLU A 123 -13.96 12.74 -4.27
CA GLU A 123 -14.20 12.72 -2.84
C GLU A 123 -12.87 12.68 -2.06
N THR A 124 -12.74 13.55 -1.05
CA THR A 124 -11.61 13.54 -0.11
C THR A 124 -11.82 12.43 0.91
N VAL A 125 -10.84 11.55 1.01
CA VAL A 125 -10.85 10.40 1.90
C VAL A 125 -9.54 10.29 2.65
N VAL A 126 -9.51 9.46 3.69
CA VAL A 126 -8.28 9.07 4.38
C VAL A 126 -8.08 7.57 4.23
N LEU A 127 -6.86 7.17 3.89
CA LEU A 127 -6.45 5.78 3.78
C LEU A 127 -5.88 5.32 5.12
N THR A 128 -6.52 4.32 5.72
CA THR A 128 -6.09 3.72 6.98
C THR A 128 -5.63 2.29 6.73
N GLU A 129 -4.92 1.72 7.70
CA GLU A 129 -4.71 0.27 7.69
C GLU A 129 -6.05 -0.44 7.83
N ARG A 130 -6.22 -1.56 7.13
CA ARG A 130 -7.28 -2.50 7.42
C ARG A 130 -6.80 -3.40 8.56
N GLU A 131 -7.45 -3.31 9.72
CA GLU A 131 -7.25 -4.27 10.78
C GLU A 131 -7.68 -5.65 10.26
N GLU A 132 -6.74 -6.60 10.20
CA GLU A 132 -7.08 -8.00 9.94
C GLU A 132 -7.93 -8.48 11.11
N THR A 133 -9.21 -8.69 10.85
CA THR A 133 -10.09 -9.37 11.81
C THR A 133 -9.59 -10.80 11.90
N VAL A 134 -8.93 -11.13 13.02
CA VAL A 134 -8.54 -12.49 13.41
C VAL A 134 -9.79 -13.35 13.59
#